data_AF-A0AAU9KDT2-F1
#
_entry.id   AF-A0AAU9KDT2-F1
#
_cell.length_a   1.000
_cell.length_b   1.000
_cell.length_c   1.000
_cell.angle_alpha   90.00
_cell.angle_beta   90.00
_cell.angle_gamma   90.00
#
_symmetry.space_group_name_H-M   'P 1'
#
loop_
_entity.id
_entity.type
_entity.pdbx_description
1 polymer ?
#
loop_
_entity_poly.entity_id
_entity_poly.type
_entity_poly.pdbx_seq_one_letter_code
_entity_poly.pdbx_strand_id
1 'polypeptide(L)'
;MNKICCKSCKSYIYSQVKLDKFQCLPCKLKKTPSVLKCTACRKSDGIMIRANGEDWIHYNCMMALKDLLHMEREQNIFKDLC
;
A
#
# COMPACT_ATOMS: atom_id res chain seq x y z
N MET A 1 14.70 7.66 10.65
CA MET A 1 13.62 7.03 9.86
C MET A 1 13.74 7.52 8.42
N ASN A 2 13.87 6.62 7.45
CA ASN A 2 14.18 6.98 6.06
C ASN A 2 12.90 7.09 5.24
N LYS A 3 12.77 8.16 4.45
CA LYS A 3 11.71 8.29 3.45
C LYS A 3 12.10 7.50 2.20
N ILE A 4 11.29 6.50 1.84
CA ILE A 4 11.52 5.63 0.69
C ILE A 4 10.42 5.89 -0.33
N CYS A 5 10.81 6.38 -1.52
CA CYS A 5 9.88 6.76 -2.56
C CYS A 5 9.77 5.67 -3.65
N CYS A 6 8.55 5.43 -4.12
CA CYS A 6 8.29 4.62 -5.30
C CYS A 6 8.92 5.31 -6.50
N LYS A 7 9.71 4.55 -7.28
CA LYS A 7 10.40 5.09 -8.46
C LYS A 7 9.46 5.68 -9.50
N SER A 8 8.28 5.09 -9.68
CA SER A 8 7.32 5.45 -10.73
C SER A 8 6.40 6.60 -10.35
N CYS A 9 5.70 6.52 -9.20
CA CYS A 9 4.63 7.46 -8.86
C CYS A 9 4.96 8.39 -7.68
N LYS A 10 6.16 8.31 -7.11
CA LYS A 10 6.62 9.14 -5.99
C LYS A 10 5.85 8.99 -4.67
N SER A 11 4.86 8.10 -4.59
CA SER A 11 4.30 7.64 -3.30
C SER A 11 5.43 7.15 -2.39
N TYR A 12 5.31 7.30 -1.08
CA TYR A 12 6.41 7.01 -0.16
C TYR A 12 5.96 6.31 1.13
N ILE A 13 6.88 5.57 1.73
CA ILE A 13 6.79 5.03 3.09
C ILE A 13 7.94 5.57 3.94
N TYR A 14 7.75 5.58 5.25
CA TYR A 14 8.84 5.74 6.20
C TYR A 14 9.27 4.37 6.71
N SER A 15 10.57 4.06 6.63
CA SER A 15 11.12 2.78 7.09
C SER A 15 12.41 3.00 7.88
N GLN A 16 12.67 2.12 8.84
CA GLN A 16 13.97 2.05 9.52
C GLN A 16 15.01 1.34 8.65
N VAL A 17 14.57 0.46 7.76
CA VAL A 17 15.42 -0.29 6.82
C VAL A 17 15.66 0.56 5.57
N LYS A 18 16.90 0.58 5.08
CA LYS A 18 17.24 1.21 3.79
C LYS A 18 16.88 0.23 2.67
N LEU A 19 15.91 0.60 1.83
CA LEU A 19 15.59 -0.15 0.62
C LEU A 19 16.18 0.58 -0.58
N ASP A 20 17.09 -0.07 -1.30
CA ASP A 20 17.76 0.53 -2.46
C ASP A 20 16.83 0.70 -3.67
N LYS A 21 15.77 -0.11 -3.74
CA LYS A 21 14.76 -0.07 -4.79
C LYS A 21 13.39 -0.34 -4.18
N PHE A 22 12.48 0.63 -4.31
CA PHE A 22 11.09 0.47 -3.93
C PHE A 22 10.15 0.82 -5.09
N GLN A 23 9.14 -0.01 -5.28
CA GLN A 23 8.04 0.22 -6.20
C GLN A 23 6.75 -0.21 -5.50
N CYS A 24 5.77 0.69 -5.41
CA CYS A 24 4.51 0.40 -4.77
C CYS A 24 3.69 -0.62 -5.57
N LEU A 25 2.79 -1.35 -4.89
CA LEU A 25 2.00 -2.42 -5.49
C LEU A 25 1.20 -1.98 -6.73
N PRO A 26 0.50 -0.82 -6.75
CA PRO A 26 -0.17 -0.34 -7.97
C PRO A 26 0.78 -0.26 -9.17
N CYS A 27 1.97 0.32 -8.99
CA CYS A 27 2.94 0.45 -10.07
C CYS A 27 3.52 -0.89 -10.50
N LYS A 28 3.73 -1.84 -9.57
CA LYS A 28 4.13 -3.22 -9.91
C LYS A 28 3.07 -3.90 -10.78
N LEU A 29 1.78 -3.67 -10.50
CA LEU A 29 0.65 -4.22 -11.26
C LEU A 29 0.23 -3.38 -12.47
N LYS A 30 1.06 -2.42 -12.90
CA LYS A 30 0.77 -1.50 -14.03
C LYS A 30 -0.55 -0.73 -13.88
N LYS A 31 -0.98 -0.44 -12.66
CA LYS A 31 -2.14 0.41 -12.34
C LYS A 31 -1.68 1.84 -12.05
N THR A 32 -2.54 2.81 -12.37
CA THR A 32 -2.31 4.23 -12.07
C THR A 32 -2.75 4.53 -10.63
N PRO A 33 -1.84 4.89 -9.69
CA PRO A 33 -2.21 5.05 -8.28
C PRO A 33 -3.28 6.12 -8.04
N SER A 34 -3.24 7.22 -8.80
CA SER A 34 -4.18 8.35 -8.62
C SER A 34 -5.64 8.01 -8.94
N VAL A 35 -5.91 6.91 -9.66
CA VAL A 35 -7.28 6.47 -9.94
C VAL A 35 -7.81 5.47 -8.92
N LEU A 36 -6.95 4.94 -8.04
CA LEU A 36 -7.36 3.98 -7.02
C LEU A 36 -7.89 4.75 -5.81
N LYS A 37 -9.12 4.43 -5.37
CA LYS A 37 -9.70 5.02 -4.16
C LYS A 37 -9.63 4.03 -3.02
N CYS A 38 -9.15 4.49 -1.86
CA CYS A 38 -9.19 3.72 -0.63
C CYS A 38 -10.64 3.41 -0.24
N THR A 39 -10.98 2.14 -0.02
CA THR A 39 -12.33 1.74 0.38
C THR A 39 -12.75 2.34 1.72
N ALA A 40 -11.81 2.57 2.63
CA ALA A 40 -12.07 3.12 3.96
C ALA A 40 -12.31 4.64 3.96
N CYS A 41 -11.45 5.43 3.31
CA CYS A 41 -11.52 6.90 3.39
C CYS A 41 -11.82 7.61 2.06
N ARG A 42 -11.99 6.85 0.97
CA ARG A 42 -12.34 7.30 -0.39
C ARG A 42 -11.33 8.25 -1.07
N LYS A 43 -10.19 8.52 -0.46
CA LYS A 43 -9.07 9.27 -1.06
C LYS A 43 -8.15 8.37 -1.90
N SER A 44 -7.36 8.98 -2.78
CA SER A 44 -6.49 8.29 -3.74
C SER A 44 -4.99 8.56 -3.53
N ASP A 45 -4.63 9.14 -2.39
CA ASP A 45 -3.27 9.53 -2.05
C ASP A 45 -2.50 8.41 -1.34
N GLY A 46 -1.20 8.61 -1.09
CA GLY A 46 -0.43 7.67 -0.27
C GLY A 46 -0.22 6.27 -0.86
N ILE A 47 -0.08 5.28 0.03
CA ILE A 47 0.33 3.92 -0.30
C ILE A 47 -0.87 2.98 -0.27
N MET A 48 -1.17 2.43 -1.44
CA MET A 48 -2.30 1.53 -1.66
C MET A 48 -1.84 0.07 -1.66
N ILE A 49 -2.62 -0.77 -0.99
CA ILE A 49 -2.50 -2.22 -0.97
C ILE A 49 -3.83 -2.84 -1.37
N ARG A 50 -3.80 -4.12 -1.77
CA ARG A 50 -5.00 -4.86 -2.17
C ARG A 50 -5.70 -5.36 -0.91
N ALA A 51 -6.98 -5.04 -0.76
CA ALA A 51 -7.79 -5.54 0.35
C ALA A 51 -8.41 -6.90 -0.02
N ASN A 52 -9.38 -6.90 -0.94
CA ASN A 52 -10.06 -8.09 -1.46
C ASN A 52 -10.48 -7.85 -2.91
N GLY A 53 -10.45 -8.88 -3.77
CA GLY A 53 -10.91 -8.75 -5.16
C GLY A 53 -10.22 -7.60 -5.89
N GLU A 54 -10.99 -6.63 -6.39
CA GLU A 54 -10.46 -5.42 -7.04
C GLU A 54 -10.32 -4.21 -6.10
N ASP A 55 -10.66 -4.37 -4.83
CA ASP A 55 -10.65 -3.29 -3.85
C ASP A 55 -9.24 -2.94 -3.35
N TRP A 56 -9.05 -1.64 -3.15
CA TRP A 56 -7.81 -1.05 -2.67
C TRP A 56 -8.03 -0.28 -1.38
N ILE A 57 -7.07 -0.38 -0.46
CA ILE A 57 -7.09 0.32 0.81
C ILE A 57 -5.72 0.95 1.06
N HIS A 58 -5.67 2.11 1.72
CA HIS A 58 -4.39 2.64 2.19
C HIS A 58 -3.80 1.70 3.23
N TYR A 59 -2.48 1.51 3.20
CA TYR A 59 -1.76 0.78 4.24
C TYR A 59 -2.07 1.31 5.65
N ASN A 60 -2.07 2.64 5.82
CA ASN A 60 -2.38 3.27 7.11
C ASN A 60 -3.85 3.08 7.52
N CYS A 61 -4.79 3.12 6.57
CA CYS A 61 -6.20 2.84 6.87
C CYS A 61 -6.38 1.38 7.30
N MET A 62 -5.70 0.44 6.63
CA MET A 62 -5.70 -0.97 7.02
C MET A 62 -5.14 -1.17 8.43
N MET A 63 -4.04 -0.50 8.78
CA MET A 63 -3.45 -0.55 10.12
C MET A 63 -4.38 0.01 11.19
N ALA A 64 -5.01 1.17 10.93
CA ALA A 64 -5.94 1.79 11.88
C ALA A 64 -7.24 0.99 12.06
N LEU A 65 -7.64 0.24 11.04
CA LEU A 65 -8.86 -0.58 11.06
C LEU A 65 -8.57 -2.06 11.36
N LYS A 66 -7.33 -2.43 11.66
CA LYS A 66 -6.92 -3.83 11.83
C LYS A 66 -7.72 -4.55 12.92
N ASP A 67 -8.10 -3.83 13.97
CA ASP A 67 -8.87 -4.37 15.10
C ASP A 67 -10.39 -4.42 14.81
N LEU A 68 -10.85 -3.68 13.79
CA LEU A 68 -12.27 -3.59 13.40
C LEU A 68 -12.60 -4.43 12.16
N LEU A 69 -11.60 -4.69 11.32
CA LEU A 69 -11.73 -5.50 10.13
C LEU A 69 -11.21 -6.90 10.47
N HIS A 70 -12.11 -7.85 10.69
CA HIS A 70 -11.82 -9.28 10.54
C HIS A 70 -11.48 -9.57 9.07
N MET A 71 -10.33 -9.07 8.59
CA MET A 71 -9.81 -9.39 7.26
C MET A 71 -9.24 -10.79 7.33
N GLU A 72 -10.02 -11.77 6.87
CA GLU A 72 -9.65 -13.19 6.72
C GLU A 72 -8.44 -13.46 5.80
N ARG A 73 -7.68 -12.44 5.38
CA ARG A 73 -6.47 -12.61 4.59
C ARG A 73 -5.28 -11.98 5.28
N GLU A 74 -4.78 -12.77 6.21
CA GLU A 74 -3.44 -12.70 6.74
C GLU A 74 -2.37 -12.45 5.65
N GLN A 75 -1.54 -11.45 5.92
CA GLN A 75 -0.08 -11.58 5.97
C GLN A 75 0.71 -11.97 4.70
N ASN A 76 0.12 -12.02 3.51
CA ASN A 76 0.91 -12.32 2.29
C ASN A 76 1.59 -11.10 1.63
N ILE A 77 1.38 -9.87 2.11
CA ILE A 77 1.99 -8.66 1.51
C ILE A 77 3.52 -8.59 1.76
N PHE A 78 4.04 -9.29 2.76
CA PHE A 78 5.49 -9.28 3.05
C PHE A 78 6.32 -10.26 2.21
N LYS A 79 5.71 -11.23 1.50
CA LYS A 79 6.47 -12.14 0.63
C LYS A 79 6.85 -11.53 -0.71
N ASP A 80 6.10 -10.55 -1.19
CA ASP A 80 6.32 -9.91 -2.51
C ASP A 80 7.16 -8.62 -2.45
N LEU A 81 7.72 -8.29 -1.28
CA LEU A 81 8.54 -7.10 -1.04
C LEU A 81 10.02 -7.40 -0.75
N CYS A 82 10.41 -8.68 -0.73
CA CYS A 82 11.80 -9.12 -0.70
C CYS A 82 12.27 -9.52 -2.10
#